data_AF-A0A350P8B9-F1
#
_entry.id   AF-A0A350P8B9-F1
#
_cell.length_a   1.000
_cell.length_b   1.000
_cell.length_c   1.000
_cell.angle_alpha   90.00
_cell.angle_beta   90.00
_cell.angle_gamma   90.00
#
_symmetry.space_group_name_H-M   'P 1'
#
loop_
_entity.id
_entity.type
_entity.pdbx_description
1 polymer ?
#
loop_
_entity_poly.entity_id
_entity_poly.type
_entity_poly.pdbx_seq_one_letter_code
_entity_poly.pdbx_strand_id
1 'polypeptide(L)' 'LPRNTTTMTLVKQQWQVPEQVTLADGTDMVPFYAGQELQWKLESAFNAN' A
#
# COMPACT_ATOMS: atom_id res chain seq x y z
N LEU A 1 22.17 1.06 -13.12
CA LEU A 1 21.13 1.97 -12.57
C LEU A 1 21.43 2.17 -11.08
N PRO A 2 21.30 3.38 -10.52
CA PRO A 2 21.50 3.61 -9.10
C PRO A 2 20.39 2.96 -8.27
N ARG A 3 20.73 2.54 -7.06
CA ARG A 3 19.76 2.01 -6.08
C ARG A 3 19.00 3.17 -5.44
N ASN A 4 17.71 2.99 -5.18
CA ASN A 4 16.93 3.92 -4.37
C ASN A 4 17.52 4.02 -2.96
N THR A 5 17.71 5.25 -2.47
CA THR A 5 18.27 5.55 -1.13
C THR A 5 17.19 5.84 -0.09
N THR A 6 15.93 5.96 -0.50
CA THR A 6 14.78 6.14 0.38
C THR A 6 14.35 4.80 1.00
N THR A 7 13.64 4.88 2.13
CA THR A 7 13.15 3.72 2.87
C THR A 7 11.64 3.84 3.07
N MET A 8 10.96 2.69 3.13
CA MET A 8 9.57 2.54 3.55
C MET A 8 9.50 1.52 4.69
N THR A 9 8.48 1.61 5.56
CA THR A 9 8.30 0.68 6.67
C THR A 9 7.05 -0.17 6.49
N LEU A 10 7.20 -1.47 6.68
CA LEU A 10 6.10 -2.44 6.73
C LEU A 10 5.96 -2.96 8.16
N VAL A 11 4.72 -3.10 8.63
CA VAL A 11 4.40 -3.72 9.92
C VAL A 11 3.76 -5.09 9.69
N LYS A 12 4.18 -6.09 10.48
CA LYS A 12 3.61 -7.45 10.45
C LYS A 12 2.27 -7.46 11.17
N GLN A 13 1.24 -7.03 10.47
CA GLN A 13 -0.12 -6.95 10.97
C GLN A 13 -1.07 -7.49 9.92
N GLN A 14 -1.96 -8.40 10.34
CA GLN A 14 -3.07 -8.87 9.52
C GLN A 14 -3.94 -7.69 9.12
N TRP A 15 -4.21 -7.55 7.84
CA TRP A 15 -5.10 -6.52 7.33
C TRP A 15 -5.90 -7.03 6.13
N GLN A 16 -7.14 -6.58 6.08
CA GLN A 16 -8.08 -6.88 5.02
C GLN A 16 -7.89 -5.88 3.88
N VAL A 17 -7.63 -6.37 2.67
CA VAL A 17 -7.59 -5.52 1.48
C VAL A 17 -9.01 -5.09 1.12
N PRO A 18 -9.27 -3.79 0.92
CA PRO A 18 -10.59 -3.30 0.50
C PRO A 18 -11.02 -3.89 -0.85
N GLU A 19 -12.34 -4.06 -1.04
CA GLU A 19 -12.92 -4.48 -2.32
C GLU A 19 -12.70 -3.44 -3.45
N GLN A 20 -12.59 -2.16 -3.08
CA GLN A 20 -12.44 -1.05 -4.00
C GLN A 20 -11.61 0.06 -3.34
N VAL A 21 -10.82 0.77 -4.16
CA VAL A 21 -10.09 1.96 -3.75
C VAL A 21 -10.34 3.10 -4.73
N THR A 22 -10.43 4.32 -4.22
CA THR A 22 -10.51 5.53 -5.04
C THR A 22 -9.12 6.14 -5.17
N LEU A 23 -8.67 6.34 -6.40
CA LEU A 23 -7.40 6.99 -6.70
C LEU A 23 -7.49 8.50 -6.43
N ALA A 24 -6.34 9.17 -6.39
CA ALA A 24 -6.27 10.61 -6.10
C ALA A 24 -7.03 11.48 -7.13
N ASP A 25 -7.21 10.98 -8.35
CA ASP A 25 -7.98 11.63 -9.41
C ASP A 25 -9.49 11.35 -9.36
N GLY A 26 -9.95 10.60 -8.35
CA GLY A 26 -11.34 10.21 -8.16
C GLY A 26 -11.76 8.96 -8.92
N THR A 27 -10.85 8.32 -9.65
CA THR A 27 -11.15 7.06 -10.35
C THR A 27 -11.23 5.90 -9.36
N ASP A 28 -12.31 5.13 -9.41
CA ASP A 28 -12.39 3.91 -8.63
C ASP A 28 -11.72 2.73 -9.35
N MET A 29 -11.02 1.90 -8.57
CA MET A 29 -10.32 0.72 -9.06
C MET A 29 -10.47 -0.45 -8.07
N VAL A 30 -10.58 -1.66 -8.61
CA VAL A 30 -10.49 -2.90 -7.83
C VAL A 30 -9.01 -3.25 -7.66
N PRO A 31 -8.46 -3.26 -6.43
CA PRO A 31 -7.06 -3.59 -6.21
C PRO A 31 -6.80 -5.09 -6.37
N PHE A 32 -5.55 -5.45 -6.67
CA PHE A 32 -5.14 -6.85 -6.58
C PHE A 32 -5.25 -7.33 -5.12
N TYR A 33 -5.73 -8.57 -4.92
CA TYR A 33 -6.11 -9.12 -3.62
C TYR A 33 -7.31 -8.46 -2.93
N ALA A 34 -8.17 -7.72 -3.63
CA ALA A 34 -9.47 -7.27 -3.11
C ALA A 34 -10.19 -8.39 -2.33
N GLY A 35 -10.68 -8.06 -1.12
CA GLY A 35 -11.40 -9.03 -0.29
C GLY A 35 -10.52 -10.10 0.37
N GLN A 36 -9.18 -10.08 0.19
CA GLN A 36 -8.26 -11.03 0.84
C GLN A 36 -7.54 -10.43 2.06
N GLU A 37 -7.13 -11.30 2.99
CA GLU A 37 -6.29 -10.93 4.13
C GLU A 37 -4.79 -11.05 3.76
N LEU A 38 -4.02 -10.03 4.13
CA LEU A 38 -2.56 -10.00 4.01
C LEU A 38 -1.90 -9.85 5.38
N GLN A 39 -0.68 -10.37 5.53
CA GLN A 39 0.05 -10.41 6.81
C GLN A 39 0.91 -9.18 7.09
N TRP A 40 1.07 -8.29 6.11
CA TRP A 40 1.94 -7.12 6.19
C TRP A 40 1.25 -5.88 5.64
N LYS A 41 1.26 -4.80 6.40
CA LYS A 41 0.66 -3.52 6.03
C LYS A 41 1.74 -2.46 5.89
N LEU A 42 1.55 -1.52 4.97
CA LEU A 42 2.37 -0.32 4.88
C LEU A 42 2.11 0.56 6.11
N GLU A 43 3.16 0.84 6.87
CA GLU A 43 3.12 1.73 8.04
C GLU A 43 3.48 3.16 7.62
N SER A 44 4.60 3.32 6.92
CA SER A 44 5.04 4.62 6.41
C SER A 44 5.60 4.49 5.00
N ALA A 45 5.09 5.35 4.11
CA ALA A 45 5.64 5.53 2.78
C ALA A 45 6.89 6.43 2.84
N PHE A 46 7.47 6.72 1.67
CA PHE A 46 8.60 7.63 1.59
C PHE A 46 8.25 8.99 2.18
N ASN A 47 8.99 9.45 3.18
CA ASN A 47 8.87 10.82 3.66
C ASN A 47 9.35 11.76 2.56
N ALA A 48 8.46 12.66 2.11
CA ALA A 48 8.88 13.81 1.30
C ALA A 48 9.62 14.79 2.22
N ASN A 49 10.86 15.13 1.86
CA ASN A 49 11.48 16.37 2.34
C ASN A 49 10.91 17.53 1.54
#